data_AF-A0AAU6HW37-F1
#
_entry.id   AF-A0AAU6HW37-F1
#
_cell.length_a   1.000
_cell.length_b   1.000
_cell.length_c   1.000
_cell.angle_alpha   90.00
_cell.angle_beta   90.00
_cell.angle_gamma   90.00
#
_symmetry.space_group_name_H-M   'P 1'
#
loop_
_entity.id
_entity.type
_entity.pdbx_description
1 polymer ?
#
loop_
_entity_poly.entity_id
_entity_poly.type
_entity_poly.pdbx_seq_one_letter_code
_entity_poly.pdbx_strand_id
1 'polypeptide(L)'
;MPPPGLSRFNTADDEAARAALHEVCASRTWGDRILARRPYATTDALCAASDAAMAELTADDLAEAMAGHPPIGRPKPGDPASHREQSGMAGASDALKAELLALNLAYQERFGHVFLICATGRTGEQMRDAVRHRIDNTPEVEREIVRGELGKINRIRLTRIAKHAEGDAA
;
A
#
# COMPACT_ATOMS: atom_id res chain seq x y z
N MET A 1 2.18 5.88 26.96
CA MET A 1 1.37 6.83 26.16
C MET A 1 1.51 6.47 24.70
N PRO A 2 0.47 6.61 23.88
CA PRO A 2 0.57 6.38 22.44
C PRO A 2 1.61 7.32 21.81
N PRO A 3 2.27 6.92 20.71
CA PRO A 3 3.16 7.80 19.96
C PRO A 3 2.48 9.13 19.57
N PRO A 4 3.23 10.24 19.36
CA PRO A 4 2.64 11.54 19.07
C PRO A 4 1.72 11.56 17.83
N GLY A 5 2.15 10.91 16.74
CA GLY A 5 1.34 10.81 15.52
C GLY A 5 0.04 10.01 15.74
N LEU A 6 0.09 8.93 16.52
CA LEU A 6 -1.09 8.15 16.89
C LEU A 6 -2.05 8.95 17.77
N SER A 7 -1.51 9.72 18.72
CA SER A 7 -2.31 10.60 19.58
C SER A 7 -3.06 11.62 18.73
N ARG A 8 -2.35 12.27 17.79
CA ARG A 8 -2.94 13.20 16.83
C ARG A 8 -4.00 12.53 15.96
N PHE A 9 -3.72 11.35 15.42
CA PHE A 9 -4.69 10.61 14.61
C PHE A 9 -5.95 10.26 15.41
N ASN A 10 -5.83 9.90 16.69
CA ASN A 10 -6.97 9.62 17.55
C ASN A 10 -7.82 10.85 17.86
N THR A 11 -7.24 12.05 17.89
CA THR A 11 -7.94 13.29 18.28
C THR A 11 -8.30 14.20 17.10
N ALA A 12 -7.81 13.91 15.89
CA ALA A 12 -8.17 14.64 14.68
C ALA A 12 -9.68 14.51 14.40
N ASP A 13 -10.27 15.54 13.80
CA ASP A 13 -11.62 15.43 13.26
C ASP A 13 -11.69 14.33 12.17
N ASP A 14 -12.92 13.91 11.87
CA ASP A 14 -13.17 12.81 10.94
C ASP A 14 -12.70 13.11 9.50
N GLU A 15 -12.69 14.38 9.09
CA GLU A 15 -12.27 14.78 7.75
C GLU A 15 -10.75 14.66 7.61
N ALA A 16 -9.99 15.23 8.53
CA ALA A 16 -8.54 15.15 8.56
C ALA A 16 -8.04 13.71 8.72
N ALA A 17 -8.69 12.93 9.60
CA ALA A 17 -8.34 11.52 9.78
C ALA A 17 -8.65 10.68 8.53
N ARG A 18 -9.76 10.94 7.84
CA ARG A 18 -10.11 10.26 6.59
C ARG A 18 -9.14 10.62 5.46
N ALA A 19 -8.74 11.89 5.35
CA ALA A 19 -7.71 12.32 4.39
C ALA A 19 -6.38 11.59 4.64
N ALA A 20 -5.94 11.52 5.90
CA ALA A 20 -4.72 10.78 6.26
C ALA A 20 -4.82 9.27 5.95
N LEU A 21 -5.99 8.66 6.14
CA LEU A 21 -6.23 7.25 5.79
C LEU A 21 -6.27 7.02 4.28
N HIS A 22 -6.78 7.98 3.50
CA HIS A 22 -6.80 7.87 2.04
C HIS A 22 -5.39 7.88 1.43
N GLU A 23 -4.44 8.58 2.04
CA GLU A 23 -3.01 8.50 1.68
C GLU A 23 -2.38 7.13 2.02
N VAL A 24 -2.98 6.38 2.97
CA VAL A 24 -2.58 5.00 3.25
C VAL A 24 -3.14 4.04 2.22
N CYS A 25 -4.47 4.09 2.02
CA CYS A 25 -5.21 3.16 1.18
C CYS A 25 -6.40 3.90 0.55
N ALA A 26 -6.54 3.82 -0.77
CA ALA A 26 -7.60 4.52 -1.50
C ALA A 26 -9.01 3.95 -1.25
N SER A 27 -9.13 2.75 -0.69
CA SER A 27 -10.44 2.15 -0.36
C SER A 27 -11.17 2.96 0.71
N ARG A 28 -12.31 3.55 0.34
CA ARG A 28 -13.15 4.31 1.28
C ARG A 28 -13.69 3.40 2.39
N THR A 29 -14.17 2.21 2.03
CA THR A 29 -14.67 1.21 2.97
C THR A 29 -13.62 0.83 4.01
N TRP A 30 -12.36 0.64 3.59
CA TRP A 30 -11.27 0.40 4.53
C TRP A 30 -11.08 1.61 5.46
N GLY A 31 -10.98 2.82 4.91
CA GLY A 31 -10.79 4.05 5.68
C GLY A 31 -11.89 4.27 6.73
N ASP A 32 -13.15 4.12 6.35
CA ASP A 32 -14.30 4.29 7.26
C ASP A 32 -14.29 3.25 8.40
N ARG A 33 -13.89 2.00 8.12
CA ARG A 33 -13.74 0.96 9.17
C ARG A 33 -12.65 1.31 10.18
N ILE A 34 -11.53 1.89 9.74
CA ILE A 34 -10.45 2.33 10.64
C ILE A 34 -10.87 3.56 11.44
N LEU A 35 -11.56 4.50 10.80
CA LEU A 35 -12.05 5.71 11.45
C LEU A 35 -13.04 5.40 12.58
N ALA A 36 -14.00 4.50 12.33
CA ALA A 36 -15.06 4.14 13.27
C ALA A 36 -14.56 3.43 14.54
N ARG A 37 -13.33 2.93 14.54
CA ARG A 37 -12.73 2.17 15.66
C ARG A 37 -11.74 2.98 16.50
N ARG A 38 -11.60 4.29 16.21
CA ARG A 38 -10.83 5.19 17.07
C ARG A 38 -11.51 5.33 18.45
N PRO A 39 -10.74 5.59 19.53
CA PRO A 39 -9.29 5.74 19.57
C PRO A 39 -8.55 4.40 19.69
N TYR A 40 -7.33 4.33 19.14
CA TYR A 40 -6.44 3.17 19.27
C TYR A 40 -5.42 3.38 20.40
N ALA A 41 -5.25 2.35 21.24
CA ALA A 41 -4.30 2.39 22.35
C ALA A 41 -2.82 2.32 21.90
N THR A 42 -2.54 1.58 20.83
CA THR A 42 -1.18 1.33 20.32
C THR A 42 -1.16 1.31 18.79
N THR A 43 0.02 1.50 18.20
CA THR A 43 0.23 1.33 16.75
C THR A 43 -0.12 -0.09 16.31
N ASP A 44 0.19 -1.10 17.13
CA ASP A 44 -0.16 -2.49 16.81
C ASP A 44 -1.67 -2.71 16.79
N ALA A 45 -2.43 -2.05 17.67
CA ALA A 45 -3.90 -2.11 17.65
C ALA A 45 -4.48 -1.46 16.38
N LEU A 46 -3.89 -0.34 15.93
CA LEU A 46 -4.24 0.30 14.66
C LEU A 46 -3.92 -0.62 13.46
N CYS A 47 -2.73 -1.22 13.44
CA CYS A 47 -2.33 -2.17 12.40
C CYS A 47 -3.24 -3.41 12.38
N ALA A 48 -3.55 -4.00 13.53
CA ALA A 48 -4.46 -5.14 13.63
C ALA A 48 -5.88 -4.81 13.14
N ALA A 49 -6.38 -3.60 13.44
CA ALA A 49 -7.65 -3.14 12.89
C ALA A 49 -7.58 -2.95 11.36
N SER A 50 -6.46 -2.46 10.84
CA SER A 50 -6.18 -2.38 9.40
C SER A 50 -6.22 -3.75 8.74
N ASP A 51 -5.60 -4.76 9.33
CA ASP A 51 -5.56 -6.11 8.76
C ASP A 51 -6.95 -6.75 8.73
N ALA A 52 -7.72 -6.59 9.82
CA ALA A 52 -9.10 -7.05 9.87
C ALA A 52 -9.98 -6.36 8.81
N ALA A 53 -9.86 -5.04 8.69
CA ALA A 53 -10.60 -4.28 7.67
C ALA A 53 -10.22 -4.71 6.25
N MET A 54 -8.94 -5.00 6.00
CA MET A 54 -8.44 -5.53 4.71
C MET A 54 -8.97 -6.92 4.39
N ALA A 55 -9.06 -7.81 5.39
CA ALA A 55 -9.60 -9.15 5.22
C ALA A 55 -11.08 -9.15 4.80
N GLU A 56 -11.83 -8.15 5.26
CA GLU A 56 -13.26 -7.99 4.99
C GLU A 56 -13.58 -7.17 3.73
N LEU A 57 -12.58 -6.74 2.95
CA LEU A 57 -12.84 -5.99 1.72
C LEU A 57 -13.40 -6.90 0.63
N THR A 58 -14.43 -6.41 -0.07
CA THR A 58 -14.95 -7.06 -1.28
C THR A 58 -13.95 -6.94 -2.44
N ALA A 59 -14.26 -7.58 -3.58
CA ALA A 59 -13.44 -7.43 -4.78
C ALA A 59 -13.40 -5.97 -5.28
N ASP A 60 -14.54 -5.26 -5.21
CA ASP A 60 -14.64 -3.87 -5.67
C ASP A 60 -13.88 -2.92 -4.73
N ASP A 61 -13.96 -3.14 -3.42
CA ASP A 61 -13.16 -2.38 -2.45
C ASP A 61 -11.66 -2.59 -2.67
N LEU A 62 -11.25 -3.81 -3.03
CA LEU A 62 -9.86 -4.13 -3.33
C LEU A 62 -9.41 -3.49 -4.64
N ALA A 63 -10.29 -3.45 -5.65
CA ALA A 63 -10.02 -2.76 -6.90
C ALA A 63 -9.82 -1.25 -6.69
N GLU A 64 -10.65 -0.64 -5.85
CA GLU A 64 -10.49 0.76 -5.44
C GLU A 64 -9.15 0.98 -4.71
N ALA A 65 -8.79 0.10 -3.75
CA ALA A 65 -7.49 0.18 -3.08
C ALA A 65 -6.33 0.14 -4.09
N MET A 66 -6.38 -0.80 -5.04
CA MET A 66 -5.35 -0.95 -6.07
C MET A 66 -5.24 0.25 -7.01
N ALA A 67 -6.35 0.90 -7.36
CA ALA A 67 -6.37 2.06 -8.24
C ALA A 67 -5.57 3.26 -7.69
N GLY A 68 -5.37 3.31 -6.36
CA GLY A 68 -4.51 4.30 -5.71
C GLY A 68 -3.00 4.07 -5.88
N HIS A 69 -2.56 2.93 -6.43
CA HIS A 69 -1.14 2.58 -6.50
C HIS A 69 -0.53 2.83 -7.89
N PRO A 70 0.64 3.50 -7.95
CA PRO A 70 1.39 3.63 -9.20
C PRO A 70 2.11 2.32 -9.57
N PRO A 71 2.35 2.05 -10.88
CA PRO A 71 3.08 0.86 -11.33
C PRO A 71 4.51 0.78 -10.76
N ILE A 72 5.03 -0.44 -10.61
CA ILE A 72 6.43 -0.65 -10.21
C ILE A 72 7.38 -0.07 -11.26
N GLY A 73 8.35 0.73 -10.81
CA GLY A 73 9.32 1.42 -11.65
C GLY A 73 8.84 2.74 -12.25
N ARG A 74 7.61 3.16 -11.91
CA ARG A 74 7.05 4.47 -12.27
C ARG A 74 6.40 5.10 -11.03
N PRO A 75 7.20 5.54 -10.04
CA PRO A 75 6.66 6.17 -8.84
C PRO A 75 5.83 7.41 -9.22
N LYS A 76 4.83 7.72 -8.41
CA LYS A 76 3.98 8.89 -8.62
C LYS A 76 4.83 10.17 -8.48
N PRO A 77 4.90 11.05 -9.49
CA PRO A 77 5.69 12.27 -9.40
C PRO A 77 5.24 13.12 -8.21
N GLY A 78 6.22 13.56 -7.40
CA GLY A 78 5.94 14.38 -6.21
C GLY A 78 5.38 13.60 -5.00
N ASP A 79 5.40 12.27 -5.03
CA ASP A 79 4.98 11.42 -3.90
C ASP A 79 6.21 10.74 -3.25
N PRO A 80 6.72 11.29 -2.12
CA PRO A 80 7.87 10.71 -1.43
C PRO A 80 7.62 9.30 -0.89
N ALA A 81 6.38 8.91 -0.61
CA ALA A 81 6.07 7.56 -0.12
C ALA A 81 6.25 6.54 -1.25
N SER A 82 5.65 6.81 -2.42
CA SER A 82 5.83 5.98 -3.62
C SER A 82 7.30 5.82 -4.00
N HIS A 83 8.08 6.91 -3.97
CA HIS A 83 9.52 6.87 -4.24
C HIS A 83 10.30 6.01 -3.25
N ARG A 84 10.04 6.13 -1.94
CA ARG A 84 10.72 5.32 -0.91
C ARG A 84 10.36 3.85 -1.00
N GLU A 85 9.08 3.55 -1.22
CA GLU A 85 8.58 2.17 -1.28
C GLU A 85 9.26 1.39 -2.41
N GLN A 86 9.45 2.02 -3.57
CA GLN A 86 10.07 1.39 -4.75
C GLN A 86 11.57 1.71 -4.89
N SER A 87 12.23 2.10 -3.80
CA SER A 87 13.65 2.50 -3.80
C SER A 87 14.61 1.41 -4.31
N GLY A 88 14.26 0.13 -4.20
CA GLY A 88 15.06 -0.95 -4.80
C GLY A 88 15.07 -0.97 -6.34
N MET A 89 14.31 -0.08 -6.97
CA MET A 89 14.39 0.21 -8.40
C MET A 89 15.38 1.33 -8.73
N ALA A 90 15.86 2.07 -7.72
CA ALA A 90 16.92 3.04 -7.89
C ALA A 90 18.22 2.29 -8.21
N GLY A 91 18.76 2.52 -9.41
CA GLY A 91 19.96 1.84 -9.90
C GLY A 91 19.70 0.57 -10.73
N ALA A 92 18.44 0.18 -10.94
CA ALA A 92 18.11 -0.87 -11.90
C ALA A 92 18.59 -0.52 -13.31
N SER A 93 19.11 -1.51 -14.03
CA SER A 93 19.51 -1.34 -15.43
C SER A 93 18.31 -1.01 -16.30
N ASP A 94 18.54 -0.32 -17.42
CA ASP A 94 17.45 0.01 -18.35
C ASP A 94 16.81 -1.25 -18.96
N ALA A 95 17.59 -2.33 -19.11
CA ALA A 95 17.08 -3.64 -19.48
C ALA A 95 16.08 -4.19 -18.44
N LEU A 96 16.42 -4.13 -17.15
CA LEU A 96 15.52 -4.59 -16.07
C LEU A 96 14.25 -3.73 -15.99
N LYS A 97 14.37 -2.41 -16.16
CA LYS A 97 13.20 -1.51 -16.20
C LYS A 97 12.29 -1.80 -17.38
N ALA A 98 12.86 -2.00 -18.57
CA ALA A 98 12.08 -2.34 -19.77
C ALA A 98 11.38 -3.69 -19.61
N GLU A 99 12.05 -4.66 -19.00
CA GLU A 99 11.48 -5.97 -18.72
C GLU A 99 10.31 -5.88 -17.71
N LEU A 100 10.51 -5.18 -16.60
CA LEU A 100 9.46 -4.95 -15.61
C LEU A 100 8.28 -4.21 -16.23
N LEU A 101 8.51 -3.24 -17.11
CA LEU A 101 7.43 -2.56 -17.82
C LEU A 101 6.61 -3.55 -18.66
N ALA A 102 7.27 -4.41 -19.46
CA ALA A 102 6.58 -5.41 -20.25
C ALA A 102 5.77 -6.39 -19.38
N LEU A 103 6.35 -6.84 -18.26
CA LEU A 103 5.68 -7.72 -17.30
C LEU A 103 4.48 -7.03 -16.62
N ASN A 104 4.60 -5.75 -16.25
CA ASN A 104 3.49 -4.98 -15.68
C ASN A 104 2.34 -4.83 -16.67
N LEU A 105 2.63 -4.57 -17.94
CA LEU A 105 1.61 -4.46 -19.00
C LEU A 105 0.90 -5.80 -19.22
N ALA A 106 1.65 -6.90 -19.34
CA ALA A 106 1.07 -8.24 -19.49
C ALA A 106 0.23 -8.64 -18.26
N TYR A 107 0.69 -8.27 -17.06
CA TYR A 107 -0.06 -8.49 -15.82
C TYR A 107 -1.38 -7.68 -15.82
N GLN A 108 -1.34 -6.41 -16.22
CA GLN A 108 -2.53 -5.56 -16.34
C GLN A 108 -3.54 -6.09 -17.35
N GLU A 109 -3.07 -6.55 -18.52
CA GLU A 109 -3.92 -7.17 -19.55
C GLU A 109 -4.68 -8.39 -18.97
N ARG A 110 -4.00 -9.20 -18.15
CA ARG A 110 -4.56 -10.43 -17.59
C ARG A 110 -5.50 -10.18 -16.41
N PHE A 111 -5.12 -9.32 -15.47
CA PHE A 111 -5.83 -9.16 -14.19
C PHE A 111 -6.68 -7.89 -14.11
N GLY A 112 -6.53 -6.95 -15.05
CA GLY A 112 -7.28 -5.69 -15.09
C GLY A 112 -6.80 -4.63 -14.09
N HIS A 113 -5.66 -4.85 -13.41
CA HIS A 113 -5.09 -3.91 -12.43
C HIS A 113 -3.56 -3.95 -12.43
N VAL A 114 -2.93 -2.95 -11.81
CA VAL A 114 -1.47 -2.88 -11.65
C VAL A 114 -0.93 -4.10 -10.90
N PHE A 115 0.31 -4.51 -11.22
CA PHE A 115 1.03 -5.46 -10.38
C PHE A 115 1.36 -4.80 -9.03
N LEU A 116 0.75 -5.32 -7.97
CA LEU A 116 0.94 -4.81 -6.63
C LEU A 116 1.83 -5.72 -5.80
N ILE A 117 2.85 -5.13 -5.19
CA ILE A 117 3.76 -5.80 -4.24
C ILE A 117 4.26 -4.78 -3.22
N CYS A 118 4.43 -5.19 -1.97
CA CYS A 118 5.09 -4.39 -0.93
C CYS A 118 6.58 -4.23 -1.26
N ALA A 119 6.93 -3.24 -2.09
CA ALA A 119 8.29 -3.10 -2.62
C ALA A 119 9.37 -2.79 -1.57
N THR A 120 9.01 -2.37 -0.36
CA THR A 120 9.94 -2.05 0.72
C THR A 120 10.92 -3.19 1.00
N GLY A 121 12.21 -2.90 0.90
CA GLY A 121 13.30 -3.85 1.14
C GLY A 121 13.55 -4.86 0.01
N ARG A 122 12.83 -4.77 -1.12
CA ARG A 122 13.01 -5.66 -2.28
C ARG A 122 13.86 -5.01 -3.36
N THR A 123 14.73 -5.78 -4.01
CA THR A 123 15.47 -5.34 -5.19
C THR A 123 14.59 -5.37 -6.45
N GLY A 124 15.06 -4.75 -7.51
CA GLY A 124 14.38 -4.80 -8.80
C GLY A 124 14.22 -6.21 -9.37
N GLU A 125 15.24 -7.05 -9.23
CA GLU A 125 15.22 -8.44 -9.66
C GLU A 125 14.20 -9.24 -8.85
N GLN A 126 14.12 -9.02 -7.54
CA GLN A 126 13.12 -9.68 -6.69
C GLN A 126 11.69 -9.28 -7.10
N MET A 127 11.47 -8.01 -7.46
CA MET A 127 10.16 -7.55 -7.96
C MET A 127 9.83 -8.16 -9.33
N ARG A 128 10.81 -8.26 -10.24
CA ARG A 128 10.67 -8.93 -11.54
C ARG A 128 10.33 -10.41 -11.36
N ASP A 129 11.05 -11.11 -10.50
CA ASP A 129 10.85 -12.55 -10.27
C ASP A 129 9.48 -12.79 -9.62
N ALA A 130 9.03 -11.88 -8.75
CA ALA A 130 7.70 -11.96 -8.17
C ALA A 130 6.58 -11.79 -9.21
N VAL A 131 6.67 -10.83 -10.15
CA VAL A 131 5.64 -10.70 -11.20
C VAL A 131 5.67 -11.90 -12.16
N ARG A 132 6.86 -12.42 -12.51
CA ARG A 132 6.98 -13.64 -13.33
C ARG A 132 6.34 -14.86 -12.67
N HIS A 133 6.50 -15.02 -11.36
CA HIS A 133 5.89 -16.13 -10.63
C HIS A 133 4.36 -15.99 -10.52
N ARG A 134 3.86 -14.76 -10.39
CA ARG A 134 2.45 -14.47 -10.14
C ARG A 134 1.61 -14.34 -11.40
N ILE A 135 2.22 -14.08 -12.56
CA ILE A 135 1.49 -13.82 -13.80
C ILE A 135 0.64 -15.03 -14.26
N ASP A 136 1.02 -16.24 -13.86
CA ASP A 136 0.31 -17.47 -14.23
C ASP A 136 -0.77 -17.90 -13.23
N ASN A 137 -0.94 -17.17 -12.12
CA ASN A 137 -1.98 -17.44 -11.12
C ASN A 137 -3.39 -17.32 -11.71
N THR A 138 -4.35 -17.99 -11.08
CA THR A 138 -5.77 -17.68 -11.30
C THR A 138 -6.11 -16.32 -10.69
N PRO A 139 -7.12 -15.60 -11.22
CA PRO A 139 -7.54 -14.31 -10.65
C PRO A 139 -7.91 -14.39 -9.17
N GLU A 140 -8.47 -15.50 -8.70
CA GLU A 140 -8.86 -15.70 -7.30
C GLU A 140 -7.65 -15.81 -6.38
N VAL A 141 -6.65 -16.61 -6.78
CA VAL A 141 -5.39 -16.74 -6.03
C VAL A 141 -4.65 -15.41 -6.00
N GLU A 142 -4.57 -14.74 -7.15
CA GLU A 142 -3.85 -13.47 -7.26
C GLU A 142 -4.50 -12.37 -6.42
N ARG A 143 -5.83 -12.33 -6.37
CA ARG A 143 -6.57 -11.38 -5.52
C ARG A 143 -6.20 -11.51 -4.04
N GLU A 144 -6.09 -12.73 -3.53
CA GLU A 144 -5.73 -12.96 -2.13
C GLU A 144 -4.25 -12.64 -1.85
N ILE A 145 -3.36 -12.89 -2.82
CA ILE A 145 -1.95 -12.44 -2.73
C ILE A 145 -1.90 -10.91 -2.66
N VAL A 146 -2.62 -10.22 -3.54
CA VAL A 146 -2.69 -8.76 -3.58
C VAL A 146 -3.26 -8.18 -2.29
N ARG A 147 -4.31 -8.79 -1.73
CA ARG A 147 -4.84 -8.41 -0.41
C ARG A 147 -3.78 -8.48 0.67
N GLY A 148 -2.98 -9.55 0.68
CA GLY A 148 -1.85 -9.70 1.59
C GLY A 148 -0.77 -8.64 1.39
N GLU A 149 -0.45 -8.27 0.15
CA GLU A 149 0.51 -7.20 -0.15
C GLU A 149 -0.02 -5.81 0.26
N LEU A 150 -1.31 -5.52 0.05
CA LEU A 150 -1.96 -4.29 0.56
C LEU A 150 -1.86 -4.18 2.08
N GLY A 151 -2.13 -5.27 2.81
CA GLY A 151 -2.00 -5.28 4.27
C GLY A 151 -0.58 -4.93 4.74
N LYS A 152 0.46 -5.45 4.06
CA LYS A 152 1.86 -5.11 4.35
C LYS A 152 2.15 -3.63 4.10
N ILE A 153 1.69 -3.09 2.96
CA ILE A 153 1.88 -1.67 2.61
C ILE A 153 1.17 -0.77 3.63
N ASN A 154 -0.09 -1.09 3.96
CA ASN A 154 -0.89 -0.32 4.92
C ASN A 154 -0.22 -0.28 6.30
N ARG A 155 0.31 -1.41 6.79
CA ARG A 155 1.06 -1.45 8.06
C ARG A 155 2.28 -0.52 8.06
N ILE A 156 3.05 -0.48 6.97
CA ILE A 156 4.23 0.40 6.86
C ILE A 156 3.79 1.87 6.91
N ARG A 157 2.78 2.22 6.10
CA ARG A 157 2.26 3.60 6.02
C ARG A 157 1.61 4.05 7.33
N LEU A 158 0.78 3.21 7.97
CA LEU A 158 0.17 3.48 9.27
C LEU A 158 1.21 3.63 10.37
N THR A 159 2.24 2.79 10.39
CA THR A 159 3.33 2.90 11.37
C THR A 159 4.03 4.26 11.24
N ARG A 160 4.19 4.77 10.02
CA ARG A 160 4.74 6.10 9.76
C ARG A 160 3.82 7.20 10.31
N ILE A 161 2.52 7.15 9.99
CA ILE A 161 1.53 8.12 10.51
C ILE A 161 1.47 8.08 12.05
N ALA A 162 1.51 6.88 12.63
CA ALA A 162 1.49 6.73 14.08
C ALA A 162 2.74 7.33 14.74
N LYS A 163 3.91 7.24 14.11
CA LYS A 163 5.15 7.78 14.66
C LYS A 163 5.24 9.31 14.52
N HIS A 164 4.92 9.86 13.36
CA HIS A 164 5.19 11.27 13.03
C HIS A 164 3.92 12.12 13.08
N ALA A 165 3.96 13.24 13.79
CA ALA A 165 3.01 14.34 13.54
C ALA A 165 3.43 15.05 12.25
N GLU A 166 2.51 15.56 11.41
CA GLU A 166 2.92 16.34 10.23
C GLU A 166 3.80 17.52 10.68
N GLY A 167 4.98 17.63 10.07
CA GLY A 167 6.06 18.53 10.48
C GLY A 167 7.43 17.82 10.54
N ASP A 168 7.48 16.53 10.86
CA ASP A 168 8.73 15.75 10.97
C ASP A 168 9.13 15.04 9.67
N ALA A 169 9.03 15.74 8.54
CA ALA A 169 9.66 15.29 7.30
C ALA A 169 11.14 15.71 7.29
N ALA A 170 11.98 14.95 7.99
CA ALA A 170 13.42 14.92 7.78
C ALA A 170 13.87 13.46 7.64
#